data_AF-A0A7Y5WQJ6-F1
#
_entry.id   AF-A0A7Y5WQJ6-F1
#
_cell.length_a   1.000
_cell.length_b   1.000
_cell.length_c   1.000
_cell.angle_alpha   90.00
_cell.angle_beta   90.00
_cell.angle_gamma   90.00
#
_symmetry.space_group_name_H-M   'P 1'
#
loop_
_entity.id
_entity.type
_entity.pdbx_description
1 polymer ?
#
loop_
_entity_poly.entity_id
_entity_poly.type
_entity_poly.pdbx_seq_one_letter_code
_entity_poly.pdbx_strand_id
1 'polypeptide(L)' 'MMIGEINRRRLDDDQVSYFGFTFPKMQRIFAEYRSSYPSGRLNLYALLAFAVAVAGLVITAVCIGIIG' A
#
# COMPACT_ATOMS: atom_id res chain seq x y z
N MET A 1 4.79 -1.33 9.06
CA MET A 1 4.55 -1.33 7.60
C MET A 1 4.36 -2.76 7.13
N MET A 2 3.52 -2.97 6.12
CA MET A 2 3.16 -4.29 5.57
C MET A 2 4.39 -5.13 5.18
N ILE A 3 5.39 -4.50 4.56
CA ILE A 3 6.70 -5.11 4.22
C ILE A 3 7.39 -5.68 5.46
N GLY A 4 7.38 -4.96 6.58
CA GLY A 4 8.01 -5.41 7.82
C GLY A 4 7.25 -6.54 8.55
N GLU A 5 5.96 -6.73 8.27
CA GLU A 5 5.23 -7.91 8.74
C GLU A 5 5.54 -9.13 7.87
N ILE A 6 5.64 -8.94 6.56
CA ILE A 6 6.05 -10.00 5.62
C ILE A 6 7.49 -10.44 5.88
N ASN A 7 8.44 -9.49 5.97
CA ASN A 7 9.87 -9.81 6.13
C ASN A 7 10.16 -10.54 7.45
N ARG A 8 9.37 -10.33 8.51
CA ARG A 8 9.50 -11.09 9.77
C ARG A 8 9.22 -12.59 9.63
N ARG A 9 8.56 -13.01 8.55
CA ARG A 9 8.28 -14.40 8.25
C ARG A 9 9.18 -14.98 7.16
N ARG A 10 10.11 -14.18 6.63
CA ARG A 10 11.04 -14.60 5.57
C ARG A 10 12.44 -14.81 6.12
N LEU A 11 13.22 -15.63 5.42
CA LEU A 11 14.66 -15.73 5.62
C LEU A 11 15.32 -14.42 5.17
N ASP A 12 16.47 -14.09 5.75
CA ASP A 12 17.13 -12.79 5.54
C ASP A 12 17.46 -12.51 4.06
N ASP A 13 17.81 -13.55 3.29
CA ASP A 13 18.14 -13.43 1.86
C ASP A 13 16.91 -13.27 0.93
N ASP A 14 15.69 -13.50 1.41
CA ASP A 14 14.45 -13.39 0.62
C ASP A 14 13.57 -12.19 1.06
N GLN A 15 14.14 -11.24 1.81
CA GLN A 15 13.39 -10.09 2.28
C GLN A 15 12.98 -9.15 1.14
N VAL A 16 11.76 -8.62 1.23
CA VAL A 16 11.29 -7.59 0.32
C VAL A 16 11.98 -6.27 0.68
N SER A 17 12.69 -5.68 -0.29
CA SER A 17 13.33 -4.37 -0.12
C SER A 17 12.31 -3.27 0.24
N TYR A 18 12.68 -2.38 1.16
CA TYR A 18 11.89 -1.20 1.52
C TYR A 18 11.95 -0.08 0.47
N PHE A 19 12.89 -0.14 -0.48
CA PHE A 19 13.10 0.90 -1.49
C PHE A 19 12.37 0.63 -2.79
N GLY A 20 11.80 1.69 -3.37
CA GLY A 20 11.09 1.61 -4.65
C GLY A 20 9.69 1.03 -4.50
N PHE A 21 8.69 1.83 -4.86
CA PHE A 21 7.28 1.46 -4.85
C PHE A 21 6.73 1.44 -6.27
N THR A 22 7.10 0.41 -7.02
CA THR A 22 6.51 0.15 -8.35
C THR A 22 5.20 -0.60 -8.20
N PHE A 23 4.27 -0.40 -9.12
CA PHE A 23 2.97 -1.09 -9.10
C PHE A 23 3.07 -2.63 -9.00
N PRO A 24 3.91 -3.34 -9.79
CA PRO A 24 4.01 -4.79 -9.70
C PRO A 24 4.51 -5.27 -8.33
N LYS A 25 5.50 -4.56 -7.77
CA LYS A 25 6.02 -4.83 -6.43
C LYS A 25 4.95 -4.65 -5.35
N MET A 26 4.14 -3.61 -5.47
CA MET A 26 3.03 -3.37 -4.56
C MET A 26 2.00 -4.49 -4.62
N GLN A 27 1.59 -4.92 -5.83
CA GLN A 27 0.67 -6.05 -5.98
C GLN A 27 1.20 -7.32 -5.30
N ARG A 28 2.51 -7.63 -5.49
CA ARG A 28 3.16 -8.77 -4.83
C ARG A 28 3.11 -8.67 -3.32
N ILE A 29 3.45 -7.50 -2.75
CA ILE A 29 3.40 -7.25 -1.30
C ILE A 29 1.98 -7.44 -0.76
N PHE A 30 0.96 -6.91 -1.44
CA PHE A 30 -0.43 -7.04 -1.00
C PHE A 30 -0.94 -8.49 -1.05
N ALA A 31 -0.63 -9.22 -2.13
CA ALA A 31 -0.98 -10.63 -2.26
C ALA A 31 -0.32 -11.47 -1.15
N GLU A 32 0.98 -11.27 -0.94
CA GLU A 32 1.75 -11.97 0.10
C GLU A 32 1.23 -11.69 1.51
N TYR A 33 0.94 -10.42 1.79
CA TYR A 33 0.39 -10.00 3.07
C TYR A 33 -0.97 -10.66 3.34
N ARG A 34 -1.86 -10.66 2.34
CA ARG A 34 -3.20 -11.26 2.45
C ARG A 34 -3.12 -12.78 2.67
N SER A 35 -2.16 -13.45 2.04
CA SER A 35 -1.90 -14.88 2.25
C SER A 35 -1.35 -15.17 3.65
N SER A 36 -0.41 -14.35 4.13
CA SER A 36 0.26 -14.56 5.41
C SER A 36 -0.58 -14.13 6.62
N TYR A 37 -1.44 -13.13 6.43
CA TYR A 37 -2.26 -12.49 7.47
C TYR A 37 -3.71 -12.36 6.97
N PRO A 38 -4.49 -13.45 6.93
CA PRO A 38 -5.88 -13.41 6.44
C PRO A 38 -6.81 -12.53 7.29
N SER A 39 -6.49 -12.35 8.58
CA SER A 39 -7.16 -11.41 9.49
C SER A 39 -6.50 -10.02 9.56
N GLY A 40 -5.42 -9.81 8.80
CA GLY A 40 -4.63 -8.58 8.82
C GLY A 40 -5.41 -7.39 8.26
N ARG A 41 -5.41 -6.28 9.00
CA ARG A 41 -6.17 -5.06 8.64
C ARG A 41 -5.35 -4.02 7.86
N LEU A 42 -4.04 -4.22 7.67
CA LEU A 42 -3.19 -3.26 6.97
C LEU A 42 -3.62 -3.03 5.51
N ASN A 43 -4.16 -4.05 4.84
CA ASN A 43 -4.78 -3.91 3.50
C ASN A 43 -5.87 -2.84 3.50
N LEU A 44 -6.75 -2.88 4.51
CA LEU A 44 -7.88 -1.97 4.63
C LEU A 44 -7.42 -0.55 4.94
N TYR A 45 -6.46 -0.40 5.87
CA TYR A 45 -5.90 0.92 6.19
C TYR A 45 -5.17 1.53 4.99
N ALA A 46 -4.46 0.73 4.20
CA ALA A 46 -3.80 1.21 2.98
C ALA A 46 -4.83 1.66 1.93
N LEU A 47 -5.93 0.92 1.75
CA LEU A 47 -7.03 1.32 0.86
C LEU A 47 -7.69 2.62 1.32
N LEU A 48 -7.98 2.75 2.62
CA LEU A 48 -8.57 3.96 3.19
C LEU A 48 -7.64 5.17 3.02
N ALA A 49 -6.35 5.01 3.31
CA ALA A 49 -5.36 6.07 3.11
C ALA A 49 -5.26 6.49 1.63
N PHE A 50 -5.27 5.53 0.70
CA PHE A 50 -5.30 5.81 -0.73
C PHE A 50 -6.57 6.56 -1.14
N ALA A 51 -7.73 6.12 -0.66
CA ALA A 51 -9.00 6.80 -0.95
C ALA A 51 -9.03 8.24 -0.43
N VAL A 52 -8.54 8.48 0.79
CA VAL A 52 -8.42 9.83 1.37
C VAL A 52 -7.46 10.69 0.55
N ALA A 53 -6.32 10.14 0.13
CA ALA A 53 -5.36 10.87 -0.70
C ALA A 53 -5.95 11.25 -2.07
N VAL A 54 -6.64 10.32 -2.74
CA VAL A 54 -7.33 10.59 -4.01
C VAL A 54 -8.42 11.64 -3.82
N ALA A 55 -9.25 11.52 -2.79
CA ALA A 55 -10.28 12.51 -2.48
C ALA A 55 -9.67 13.90 -2.23
N GLY A 56 -8.59 13.99 -1.45
CA GLY A 56 -7.87 15.24 -1.21
C GLY A 56 -7.30 15.85 -2.49
N LEU A 57 -6.73 15.03 -3.37
CA LEU A 57 -6.25 15.49 -4.69
C LEU A 57 -7.38 16.02 -5.56
N VAL A 58 -8.51 15.30 -5.63
CA VAL A 58 -9.69 15.73 -6.40
C VAL A 58 -10.26 17.04 -5.85
N ILE A 59 -10.45 17.14 -4.53
CA ILE A 59 -10.92 18.37 -3.87
C ILE A 59 -9.98 19.53 -4.20
N THR A 60 -8.68 19.31 -4.06
CA THR A 60 -7.68 20.34 -4.37
C THR A 60 -7.77 20.77 -5.83
N ALA A 61 -7.84 19.82 -6.76
CA ALA A 61 -7.96 20.07 -8.19
C ALA A 61 -9.23 20.86 -8.56
N VAL A 62 -10.35 20.57 -7.89
CA VAL A 62 -11.60 21.34 -8.03
C VAL A 62 -11.43 22.76 -7.47
N CYS A 63 -10.88 22.91 -6.27
CA CYS A 63 -10.66 24.22 -5.65
C CYS A 63 -9.76 25.14 -6.48
N ILE A 64 -8.78 24.59 -7.20
CA ILE A 64 -7.88 25.36 -8.08
C ILE A 64 -8.37 25.42 -9.54
N GLY A 65 -9.56 24.91 -9.83
CA GLY A 65 -10.21 25.03 -11.14
C GLY A 65 -9.59 24.17 -12.26
N ILE A 66 -8.83 23.13 -11.91
CA ILE A 66 -8.34 22.14 -12.89
C ILE A 66 -9.47 21.22 -13.34
N ILE A 67 -10.36 20.85 -12.42
CA ILE A 67 -11.53 20.01 -12.66
C ILE A 67 -12.77 20.86 -12.37
N GLY A 68 -13.65 21.00 -13.36
CA GLY A 68 -14.91 21.75 -13.29
C GLY A 68 -16.10 20.85 -13.06
#